data_AF-A0A946YHM7-F1
#
_entry.id   AF-A0A946YHM7-F1
#
_cell.length_a   1.000
_cell.length_b   1.000
_cell.length_c   1.000
_cell.angle_alpha   90.00
_cell.angle_beta   90.00
_cell.angle_gamma   90.00
#
_symmetry.space_group_name_H-M   'P 1'
#
loop_
_entity.id
_entity.type
_entity.pdbx_description
1 polymer ?
#
loop_
_entity_poly.entity_id
_entity_poly.type
_entity_poly.pdbx_seq_one_letter_code
_entity_poly.pdbx_strand_id
1 'polypeptide(L)'
;MIRSRINHGIHLLLVLQCLVGCSGLLPKEKTITVGAWNTFEEAQHTFDKIIPYQTSLDELKELNINPETNANISILNYSDVTGRFIAGLSIDGYVLDSGVRECIL
;
A
#
# COMPACT_ATOMS: atom_id res chain seq x y z
N MET A 1 37.26 -36.79 37.00
CA MET A 1 35.97 -36.68 36.26
C MET A 1 35.24 -35.33 36.43
N ILE A 2 35.34 -34.63 37.56
CA ILE A 2 34.59 -33.38 37.83
C ILE A 2 35.03 -32.19 36.96
N ARG A 3 36.33 -32.05 36.70
CA ARG A 3 36.92 -30.94 35.91
C ARG A 3 36.51 -30.94 34.42
N SER A 4 36.25 -32.12 33.85
CA SER A 4 35.78 -32.26 32.46
C SER A 4 34.31 -31.85 32.29
N ARG A 5 33.46 -32.11 33.30
CA ARG A 5 32.05 -31.68 33.30
C ARG A 5 31.90 -30.17 33.49
N ILE A 6 32.78 -29.54 34.27
CA ILE A 6 32.84 -28.08 34.43
C ILE A 6 33.25 -27.41 33.11
N ASN A 7 34.26 -27.94 32.41
CA ASN A 7 34.68 -27.39 31.12
C ASN A 7 33.58 -27.52 30.04
N HIS A 8 32.86 -28.64 29.99
CA HIS A 8 31.71 -28.80 29.07
C HIS A 8 30.57 -27.83 29.39
N GLY A 9 30.29 -27.57 30.68
CA GLY A 9 29.30 -26.58 31.11
C GLY A 9 29.67 -25.15 30.70
N ILE A 10 30.95 -24.79 30.80
CA ILE A 10 31.46 -23.46 30.40
C ILE A 10 31.35 -23.28 28.87
N HIS A 11 31.70 -24.30 28.08
CA HIS A 11 31.56 -24.24 26.62
C HIS A 11 30.09 -24.10 26.20
N LEU A 12 29.17 -24.82 26.83
CA LEU A 12 27.74 -24.73 26.53
C LEU A 12 27.16 -23.34 26.86
N LEU A 13 27.60 -22.75 27.98
CA LEU A 13 27.18 -21.42 28.41
C LEU A 13 27.67 -20.32 27.45
N LEU A 14 28.92 -20.43 26.97
CA LEU A 14 29.51 -19.47 26.04
C LEU A 14 28.83 -19.52 24.66
N VAL A 15 28.45 -20.71 24.19
CA VAL A 15 27.66 -20.86 22.96
C VAL A 15 26.30 -20.20 23.10
N LEU A 16 25.59 -20.39 24.23
CA LEU A 16 24.28 -19.76 24.45
C LEU A 16 24.33 -18.23 24.41
N GLN A 17 25.39 -17.62 24.92
CA GLN A 17 25.55 -16.16 24.94
C GLN A 17 25.75 -15.55 23.54
N CYS A 18 26.33 -16.30 22.60
CA CYS A 18 26.49 -15.84 21.22
C CYS A 18 25.17 -15.82 20.43
N LEU A 19 24.14 -16.59 20.84
CA LEU A 19 22.87 -16.68 20.10
C LEU A 19 21.87 -15.56 20.44
N VAL A 20 22.02 -14.85 21.57
CA VAL A 20 21.04 -13.84 22.02
C VAL A 20 21.25 -12.43 21.43
N GLY A 21 22.28 -12.22 20.60
CA GLY A 21 22.66 -10.89 20.10
C GLY A 21 21.91 -10.38 18.86
N CYS A 22 21.22 -11.22 18.09
CA CYS A 22 20.76 -10.82 16.74
C CYS A 22 19.41 -10.10 16.70
N SER A 23 18.52 -10.27 17.69
CA SER A 23 17.16 -9.71 17.59
C SER A 23 17.04 -8.25 18.02
N GLY A 24 17.99 -7.73 18.80
CA GLY A 24 17.97 -6.36 19.32
C GLY A 24 18.67 -5.32 18.44
N LEU A 25 19.45 -5.76 17.45
CA LEU A 25 20.28 -4.90 16.59
C LEU A 25 19.57 -4.46 15.29
N LEU A 26 18.39 -5.01 15.01
CA LEU A 26 17.63 -4.59 13.84
C LEU A 26 17.05 -3.20 14.07
N PRO A 27 17.35 -2.22 13.20
CA PRO A 27 16.72 -0.90 13.28
C PRO A 27 15.20 -1.07 13.14
N LYS A 28 14.47 -0.53 14.11
CA LYS A 28 13.01 -0.48 14.05
C LYS A 28 12.63 0.63 13.08
N GLU A 29 12.25 0.26 11.88
CA GLU A 29 11.63 1.19 10.95
C GLU A 29 10.17 1.41 11.37
N LYS A 30 9.80 2.68 11.57
CA LYS A 30 8.41 3.10 11.72
C LYS A 30 8.07 3.93 10.49
N THR A 31 7.55 3.27 9.46
CA THR A 31 7.08 3.94 8.26
C THR A 31 5.75 4.61 8.58
N ILE A 32 5.75 5.95 8.68
CA ILE A 32 4.51 6.73 8.75
C ILE A 32 4.14 7.05 7.31
N THR A 33 3.07 6.44 6.81
CA THR A 33 2.50 6.76 5.50
C THR A 33 1.79 8.10 5.60
N VAL A 34 2.47 9.17 5.22
CA VAL A 34 1.86 10.50 5.08
C VAL A 34 1.11 10.51 3.75
N GLY A 35 -0.22 10.44 3.80
CA GLY A 35 -1.11 10.53 2.63
C GLY A 35 -2.08 11.69 2.77
N ALA A 36 -2.86 11.96 1.72
CA ALA A 36 -3.88 13.02 1.74
C ALA A 36 -5.02 12.77 2.74
N TRP A 37 -5.18 11.51 3.19
CA TRP A 37 -6.23 11.10 4.11
C TRP A 37 -5.65 10.20 5.21
N ASN A 38 -6.17 10.34 6.43
CA ASN A 38 -5.72 9.59 7.61
C ASN A 38 -6.50 8.30 7.81
N THR A 39 -7.74 8.23 7.32
CA THR A 39 -8.57 7.03 7.39
C THR A 39 -9.15 6.66 6.04
N PHE A 40 -9.57 5.40 5.93
CA PHE A 40 -10.28 4.91 4.74
C PHE A 40 -11.58 5.68 4.50
N GLU A 41 -12.34 5.93 5.56
CA GLU A 41 -13.62 6.63 5.49
C GLU A 41 -13.43 8.07 4.99
N GLU A 42 -12.39 8.76 5.45
CA GLU A 42 -12.06 10.11 4.98
C GLU A 42 -11.78 10.13 3.47
N ALA A 43 -11.03 9.14 2.97
CA ALA A 43 -10.81 8.97 1.55
C ALA A 43 -12.13 8.68 0.82
N GLN A 44 -12.91 7.70 1.29
CA GLN A 44 -14.20 7.34 0.69
C GLN A 44 -15.15 8.55 0.58
N HIS A 45 -15.33 9.29 1.67
CA HIS A 45 -16.15 10.51 1.71
C HIS A 45 -15.64 11.60 0.75
N THR A 46 -14.35 11.60 0.42
CA THR A 46 -13.79 12.51 -0.58
C THR A 46 -14.18 12.07 -1.99
N PHE A 47 -14.05 10.78 -2.30
CA PHE A 47 -14.46 10.22 -3.60
C PHE A 47 -15.97 10.28 -3.84
N ASP A 48 -16.79 10.13 -2.80
CA ASP A 48 -18.26 10.21 -2.89
C ASP A 48 -18.77 11.60 -3.34
N LYS A 49 -17.93 12.64 -3.24
CA LYS A 49 -18.26 13.99 -3.72
C LYS A 49 -18.11 14.16 -5.23
N ILE A 50 -17.47 13.19 -5.90
CA ILE A 50 -17.20 13.26 -7.34
C ILE A 50 -18.47 12.85 -8.09
N ILE A 51 -19.00 13.78 -8.86
CA ILE A 51 -20.17 13.54 -9.73
C ILE A 51 -19.66 13.50 -11.18
N PRO A 52 -19.73 12.34 -11.85
CA PRO A 52 -19.34 12.22 -13.25
C PRO A 52 -20.02 13.29 -14.11
N TYR A 53 -19.28 13.85 -15.08
CA TYR A 53 -19.72 14.92 -15.99
C TYR A 53 -20.06 16.27 -15.35
N GLN A 54 -19.91 16.43 -14.03
CA GLN A 54 -20.19 17.69 -13.32
C GLN A 54 -18.96 18.22 -12.59
N THR A 55 -18.26 17.35 -11.84
CA THR A 55 -17.06 17.77 -11.10
C THR A 55 -15.93 18.13 -12.07
N SER A 56 -15.44 19.36 -11.94
CA SER A 56 -14.36 19.92 -12.74
C SER A 56 -12.98 19.45 -12.26
N LEU A 57 -11.97 19.61 -13.12
CA LEU A 57 -10.59 19.29 -12.76
C LEU A 57 -10.05 20.15 -11.61
N ASP A 58 -10.50 21.39 -11.48
CA ASP A 58 -10.04 22.25 -10.39
C ASP A 58 -10.68 21.84 -9.05
N GLU A 59 -11.96 21.46 -9.05
CA GLU A 59 -12.61 20.88 -7.86
C GLU A 59 -11.93 19.56 -7.43
N LEU A 60 -11.51 18.72 -8.38
CA LEU A 60 -10.73 17.51 -8.04
C LEU A 60 -9.41 17.84 -7.35
N LYS A 61 -8.71 18.90 -7.79
CA LYS A 61 -7.47 19.34 -7.12
C LYS A 61 -7.72 19.84 -5.71
N GLU A 62 -8.80 20.58 -5.48
CA GLU A 62 -9.22 21.03 -4.15
C GLU A 62 -9.52 19.86 -3.20
N LEU A 63 -9.94 18.71 -3.75
CA LEU A 63 -10.15 17.46 -3.02
C LEU A 63 -8.88 16.62 -2.81
N ASN A 64 -7.68 17.15 -3.09
CA ASN A 64 -6.41 16.40 -3.10
C ASN A 64 -6.35 15.25 -4.11
N ILE A 65 -7.24 15.26 -5.12
CA ILE A 65 -7.21 14.34 -6.26
C ILE A 65 -6.40 15.01 -7.37
N ASN A 66 -5.12 15.22 -7.08
CA ASN A 66 -4.16 15.86 -7.96
C ASN A 66 -2.86 15.04 -8.03
N PRO A 67 -2.49 14.47 -9.19
CA PRO A 67 -1.26 13.69 -9.34
C PRO A 67 0.02 14.51 -9.12
N GLU A 68 -0.03 15.84 -9.24
CA GLU A 68 1.13 16.70 -9.03
C GLU A 68 1.47 16.88 -7.55
N THR A 69 0.46 16.79 -6.67
CA THR A 69 0.61 17.05 -5.22
C THR A 69 0.36 15.82 -4.36
N ASN A 70 -0.30 14.78 -4.90
CA ASN A 70 -0.62 13.56 -4.19
C ASN A 70 -0.08 12.34 -4.96
N ALA A 71 0.99 11.74 -4.43
CA ALA A 71 1.66 10.59 -5.03
C ALA A 71 0.78 9.32 -5.11
N ASN A 72 -0.35 9.28 -4.40
CA ASN A 72 -1.31 8.17 -4.47
C ASN A 72 -2.33 8.35 -5.60
N ILE A 73 -2.24 9.44 -6.38
CA ILE A 73 -3.11 9.73 -7.52
C ILE A 73 -2.30 9.62 -8.81
N SER A 74 -2.86 8.94 -9.80
CA SER A 74 -2.24 8.77 -11.12
C SER A 74 -3.29 8.96 -12.23
N ILE A 75 -2.85 9.55 -13.34
CA ILE A 75 -3.64 9.63 -14.55
C ILE A 75 -3.47 8.33 -15.32
N LEU A 76 -4.58 7.67 -15.63
CA LEU A 76 -4.60 6.43 -16.41
C LEU A 76 -4.89 6.76 -17.87
N ASN A 77 -4.10 6.21 -18.78
CA ASN A 77 -4.39 6.26 -20.21
C ASN A 77 -5.31 5.11 -20.63
N TYR A 78 -5.74 5.12 -21.89
CA TYR A 78 -6.62 4.09 -22.46
C TYR A 78 -6.09 2.65 -22.27
N SER A 79 -4.79 2.41 -22.49
CA SER A 79 -4.17 1.10 -22.30
C SER A 79 -4.17 0.67 -20.83
N ASP A 80 -3.94 1.61 -19.91
CA ASP A 80 -4.00 1.33 -18.47
C ASP A 80 -5.42 0.93 -18.04
N VAL A 81 -6.43 1.64 -18.54
CA VAL A 81 -7.84 1.38 -18.25
C VAL A 81 -8.28 0.04 -18.83
N THR A 82 -8.02 -0.21 -20.12
CA THR A 82 -8.38 -1.47 -20.78
C THR A 82 -7.65 -2.68 -20.20
N GLY A 83 -6.38 -2.54 -19.83
CA GLY A 83 -5.62 -3.59 -19.14
C GLY A 83 -6.24 -4.00 -17.81
N ARG A 84 -6.75 -3.03 -17.04
CA ARG A 84 -7.38 -3.27 -15.73
C ARG A 84 -8.79 -3.85 -15.83
N PHE A 85 -9.61 -3.33 -16.75
CA PHE A 85 -11.04 -3.64 -16.80
C PHE A 85 -11.43 -4.69 -17.83
N ILE A 86 -10.68 -4.84 -18.94
CA ILE A 86 -11.04 -5.71 -20.06
C ILE A 86 -10.14 -6.95 -20.13
N ALA A 87 -8.83 -6.79 -19.93
CA ALA A 87 -7.88 -7.90 -20.08
C ALA A 87 -7.74 -8.76 -18.81
N GLY A 88 -7.84 -8.15 -17.62
CA GLY A 88 -7.66 -8.83 -16.34
C GLY A 88 -8.90 -9.46 -15.74
N LEU A 89 -10.08 -9.10 -16.26
CA LEU A 89 -11.37 -9.52 -15.73
C LEU A 89 -12.11 -10.26 -16.83
N SER A 90 -12.43 -11.54 -16.63
CA SER A 90 -13.50 -12.23 -17.37
C SER A 90 -14.88 -11.64 -17.02
N ILE A 91 -14.96 -10.33 -16.79
CA ILE A 91 -16.17 -9.60 -16.51
C ILE A 91 -16.70 -9.15 -17.85
N ASP A 92 -17.94 -9.55 -18.11
CA ASP A 92 -18.70 -9.05 -19.24
C ASP A 92 -18.72 -7.51 -19.16
N GLY A 93 -18.25 -6.82 -20.21
CA GLY A 93 -18.12 -5.36 -20.23
C GLY A 93 -19.42 -4.61 -19.89
N TYR A 94 -20.58 -5.30 -19.96
CA TYR A 94 -21.87 -4.78 -19.51
C TYR A 94 -22.04 -4.63 -17.99
N VAL A 95 -21.19 -5.28 -17.17
CA VAL A 95 -21.22 -5.19 -15.69
C VAL A 95 -20.40 -4.01 -15.17
N LEU A 96 -19.61 -3.36 -16.04
CA LEU A 96 -18.87 -2.15 -15.67
C LEU A 96 -19.82 -0.99 -15.38
N ASP A 97 -19.42 -0.11 -14.45
CA ASP A 97 -20.09 1.16 -14.22
C ASP A 97 -20.23 1.95 -15.54
N SER A 98 -21.34 2.65 -15.71
CA SER A 98 -21.65 3.36 -16.95
C SER A 98 -20.57 4.36 -17.35
N GLY A 99 -19.97 5.07 -16.38
CA GLY A 99 -18.92 6.05 -16.68
C GLY A 99 -17.65 5.37 -17.21
N VAL A 100 -17.31 4.18 -16.70
CA VAL A 100 -16.17 3.40 -17.19
C VAL A 100 -16.45 2.87 -18.59
N ARG A 101 -17.68 2.40 -18.86
CA ARG A 101 -18.09 1.93 -20.19
C ARG A 101 -18.00 3.03 -21.24
N GLU A 102 -18.49 4.23 -20.92
CA GLU A 102 -18.44 5.40 -21.80
C GLU A 102 -17.00 5.90 -22.06
N CYS A 103 -16.06 5.62 -21.15
CA CYS A 103 -14.65 5.96 -21.35
C CYS A 103 -13.91 4.97 -22.27
N ILE A 104 -14.34 3.69 -22.30
CA ILE A 104 -13.67 2.62 -23.04
C ILE A 104 -14.29 2.38 -24.43
N LEU A 105 -15.61 2.52 -24.57
CA LEU A 105 -16.37 2.28 -25.81
C LEU A 105 -16.55 3.54 -26.65
#